data_AF-A0A7V8NSF1-F1
#
_entry.id   AF-A0A7V8NSF1-F1
#
_cell.length_a   1.000
_cell.length_b   1.000
_cell.length_c   1.000
_cell.angle_alpha   90.00
_cell.angle_beta   90.00
_cell.angle_gamma   90.00
#
_symmetry.space_group_name_H-M   'P 1'
#
loop_
_entity.id
_entity.type
_entity.pdbx_description
1 polymer ?
#
loop_
_entity_poly.entity_id
_entity_poly.type
_entity_poly.pdbx_seq_one_letter_code
_entity_poly.pdbx_strand_id
1 'polypeptide(L)'
;MSRDFSPQELDHGLPDLADLRPIDREFPEKDGRTAVFRALRHLPERVSRDRVAESRFAGARALVSRLGSSYHLSESEIRTIIELGRFRIISRHDLAQHGYGGNREQADSDLESLLHQRLVRRGVFEGPEASPRELLTLTKTGRELIRTNGLASREAVYEGFARPREANHDADLYRLYQKEAARIEDEGGRNLRVILECALKENIRRDIARLGAAAQREIAAWHGLRVVGNKIPVPDLRIEYETQNGELARVDLELVTEHYAGRDTATKVRAGFSLYTPHGEAGRLRRVLDARGMRPDILCL
;
A
#
# COMPACT_ATOMS: atom_id res chain seq x y z
N MET A 1 -23.78 73.00 -16.08
CA MET A 1 -23.74 72.63 -17.49
C MET A 1 -23.30 71.18 -17.59
N SER A 2 -24.23 70.34 -18.04
CA SER A 2 -24.10 68.91 -18.24
C SER A 2 -22.98 68.55 -19.20
N ARG A 3 -22.28 67.45 -18.95
CA ARG A 3 -21.91 66.49 -20.01
C ARG A 3 -21.93 65.07 -19.46
N ASP A 4 -22.60 64.26 -20.26
CA ASP A 4 -23.09 62.91 -20.03
C ASP A 4 -22.02 61.83 -20.06
N PHE A 5 -22.40 60.71 -19.47
CA PHE A 5 -21.78 59.40 -19.56
C PHE A 5 -21.76 58.89 -21.01
N SER A 6 -20.66 58.24 -21.40
CA SER A 6 -20.67 57.21 -22.45
C SER A 6 -19.70 56.08 -22.08
N PRO A 7 -20.14 54.81 -22.17
CA PRO A 7 -19.36 53.65 -21.80
C PRO A 7 -18.59 53.13 -23.03
N GLN A 8 -17.27 53.16 -22.97
CA GLN A 8 -16.43 52.46 -23.94
C GLN A 8 -15.26 51.86 -23.20
N GLU A 9 -15.24 50.53 -23.14
CA GLU A 9 -14.09 49.62 -23.12
C GLU A 9 -14.56 48.30 -22.51
N LEU A 10 -14.76 47.29 -23.36
CA LEU A 10 -14.61 45.84 -23.13
C LEU A 10 -15.34 45.10 -24.27
N ASP A 11 -14.73 45.09 -25.45
CA ASP A 11 -15.03 44.11 -26.49
C ASP A 11 -13.72 43.73 -27.19
N HIS A 12 -13.10 42.66 -26.72
CA HIS A 12 -12.16 41.89 -27.53
C HIS A 12 -12.58 40.42 -27.43
N GLY A 13 -13.17 39.98 -28.54
CA GLY A 13 -13.79 38.70 -28.74
C GLY A 13 -12.88 37.51 -28.47
N LEU A 14 -13.53 36.46 -27.97
CA LEU A 14 -13.07 35.09 -27.98
C LEU A 14 -12.65 34.68 -29.41
N PRO A 15 -11.50 34.01 -29.60
CA PRO A 15 -11.18 33.44 -30.90
C PRO A 15 -12.09 32.24 -31.19
N ASP A 16 -12.61 32.24 -32.42
CA ASP A 16 -13.47 31.23 -33.03
C ASP A 16 -12.77 29.87 -33.14
N LEU A 17 -13.46 28.80 -32.74
CA LEU A 17 -12.97 27.41 -32.69
C LEU A 17 -12.94 26.72 -34.08
N ALA A 18 -13.13 27.47 -35.17
CA ALA A 18 -13.18 26.97 -36.54
C ALA A 18 -11.84 27.01 -37.32
N ASP A 19 -10.78 27.62 -36.78
CA ASP A 19 -9.53 27.91 -37.53
C ASP A 19 -8.37 26.91 -37.33
N LEU A 20 -8.63 25.71 -36.81
CA LEU A 20 -7.62 24.63 -36.81
C LEU A 20 -7.99 23.54 -37.82
N ARG A 21 -7.68 23.80 -39.10
CA ARG A 21 -7.63 22.75 -40.13
C ARG A 21 -6.28 22.01 -40.12
N PRO A 22 -6.28 20.74 -40.55
CA PRO A 22 -5.24 19.78 -40.23
C PRO A 22 -4.05 19.90 -41.18
N ILE A 23 -2.83 19.79 -40.63
CA ILE A 23 -1.65 19.50 -41.43
C ILE A 23 -1.61 17.99 -41.62
N ASP A 24 -1.85 17.58 -42.86
CA ASP A 24 -1.65 16.22 -43.36
C ASP A 24 -0.19 15.81 -43.14
N ARG A 25 0.01 14.85 -42.24
CA ARG A 25 1.14 13.92 -42.30
C ARG A 25 0.59 12.52 -42.16
N GLU A 26 0.66 11.80 -43.28
CA GLU A 26 0.34 10.38 -43.42
C GLU A 26 1.04 9.58 -42.31
N PHE A 27 0.24 8.92 -41.47
CA PHE A 27 0.70 7.80 -40.64
C PHE A 27 0.24 6.51 -41.32
N PRO A 28 1.14 5.55 -41.60
CA PRO A 28 0.73 4.29 -42.18
C PRO A 28 -0.13 3.52 -41.16
N GLU A 29 -1.32 3.10 -41.61
CA GLU A 29 -2.16 2.13 -40.91
C GLU A 29 -1.34 0.87 -40.57
N LYS A 30 -1.13 0.63 -39.27
CA LYS A 30 -0.76 -0.69 -38.74
C LYS A 30 -1.47 -0.96 -37.42
N ASP A 31 -2.52 -1.76 -37.53
CA ASP A 31 -2.99 -2.77 -36.59
C ASP A 31 -3.10 -2.37 -35.09
N GLY A 32 -4.32 -2.02 -34.69
CA GLY A 32 -4.74 -1.66 -33.33
C GLY A 32 -4.78 -2.82 -32.33
N ARG A 33 -3.77 -3.69 -32.30
CA ARG A 33 -3.66 -4.80 -31.33
C ARG A 33 -2.34 -4.89 -30.56
N THR A 34 -1.43 -3.92 -30.72
CA THR A 34 -0.06 -4.04 -30.16
C THR A 34 0.37 -2.89 -29.22
N ALA A 35 -0.48 -1.88 -28.98
CA ALA A 35 -0.14 -0.74 -28.12
C ALA A 35 -0.43 -0.96 -26.61
N VAL A 36 -1.18 -2.01 -26.24
CA VAL A 36 -1.51 -2.35 -24.84
C VAL A 36 -0.32 -2.99 -24.09
N PHE A 37 0.72 -3.44 -24.82
CA PHE A 37 1.83 -4.21 -24.25
C PHE A 37 3.09 -3.41 -23.91
N ARG A 38 3.13 -2.08 -24.11
CA ARG A 38 4.38 -1.31 -23.93
C ARG A 38 4.53 -0.63 -22.56
N ALA A 39 3.46 -0.49 -21.76
CA ALA A 39 3.53 0.05 -20.40
C ALA A 39 3.79 -1.02 -19.32
N LEU A 40 3.81 -2.30 -19.69
CA LEU A 40 4.05 -3.45 -18.79
C LEU A 40 5.45 -4.05 -18.89
N ARG A 41 6.40 -3.36 -19.55
CA ARG A 41 7.79 -3.83 -19.62
C ARG A 41 8.60 -3.38 -18.39
N HIS A 42 8.18 -3.83 -17.22
CA HIS A 42 9.05 -3.94 -16.05
C HIS A 42 9.04 -5.39 -15.61
N LEU A 43 9.85 -6.18 -16.32
CA LEU A 43 10.30 -7.50 -15.88
C LEU A 43 10.78 -7.40 -14.43
N PRO A 44 10.37 -8.28 -13.51
CA PRO A 44 11.11 -8.44 -12.28
C PRO A 44 12.46 -9.07 -12.65
N GLU A 45 13.55 -8.37 -12.33
CA GLU A 45 14.89 -8.94 -12.30
C GLU A 45 14.90 -10.12 -11.32
N ARG A 46 14.62 -11.32 -11.81
CA ARG A 46 14.89 -12.59 -11.12
C ARG A 46 16.37 -12.99 -11.17
N VAL A 47 17.26 -12.10 -11.61
CA VAL A 47 18.70 -12.35 -11.70
C VAL A 47 19.42 -11.33 -10.84
N SER A 48 19.43 -11.52 -9.51
CA SER A 48 20.48 -11.01 -8.60
C SER A 48 20.22 -11.25 -7.11
N ARG A 49 18.99 -11.57 -6.66
CA ARG A 49 18.74 -11.73 -5.21
C ARG A 49 19.48 -12.91 -4.58
N ASP A 50 19.47 -14.08 -5.22
CA ASP A 50 20.14 -15.26 -4.67
C ASP A 50 21.67 -15.09 -4.63
N ARG A 51 22.27 -14.44 -5.65
CA ARG A 51 23.73 -14.23 -5.71
C ARG A 51 24.25 -13.12 -4.80
N VAL A 52 23.45 -12.06 -4.57
CA VAL A 52 23.84 -10.95 -3.67
C VAL A 52 23.63 -11.34 -2.21
N ALA A 53 22.67 -12.21 -1.90
CA ALA A 53 22.48 -12.77 -0.57
C ALA A 53 23.67 -13.65 -0.15
N GLU A 54 24.07 -14.63 -0.96
CA GLU A 54 25.16 -15.57 -0.62
C GLU A 54 26.49 -14.89 -0.27
N SER A 55 26.79 -13.73 -0.86
CA SER A 55 28.08 -13.04 -0.65
C SER A 55 28.15 -12.19 0.64
N ARG A 56 27.03 -11.95 1.34
CA ARG A 56 26.97 -11.05 2.53
C ARG A 56 27.04 -11.78 3.88
N PHE A 57 26.87 -13.11 3.90
CA PHE A 57 26.82 -13.92 5.12
C PHE A 57 28.13 -14.69 5.33
N ALA A 58 29.25 -13.98 5.48
CA ALA A 58 30.48 -14.59 5.99
C ALA A 58 30.34 -14.81 7.51
N GLY A 59 29.64 -15.90 7.89
CA GLY A 59 29.18 -16.19 9.25
C GLY A 59 27.66 -16.03 9.36
N ALA A 60 27.04 -16.67 10.35
CA ALA A 60 25.57 -16.65 10.57
C ALA A 60 24.95 -15.24 10.74
N ARG A 61 25.78 -14.19 10.77
CA ARG A 61 25.41 -12.78 10.79
C ARG A 61 26.12 -12.02 9.67
N ALA A 62 25.36 -11.29 8.86
CA ALA A 62 25.88 -10.35 7.87
C ALA A 62 26.25 -9.02 8.53
N LEU A 63 27.38 -8.45 8.10
CA LEU A 63 27.75 -7.08 8.42
C LEU A 63 27.03 -6.13 7.45
N VAL A 64 26.12 -5.32 7.96
CA VAL A 64 25.39 -4.33 7.17
C VAL A 64 25.80 -2.94 7.63
N SER A 65 26.33 -2.13 6.71
CA SER A 65 26.87 -0.81 7.03
C SER A 65 25.91 0.32 6.65
N ARG A 66 25.95 1.41 7.42
CA ARG A 66 25.31 2.70 7.10
C ARG A 66 26.17 3.84 7.64
N LEU A 67 26.64 4.74 6.76
CA LEU A 67 27.32 6.00 7.13
C LEU A 67 28.36 5.84 8.25
N GLY A 68 29.20 4.79 8.16
CA GLY A 68 30.26 4.49 9.15
C GLY A 68 29.80 3.68 10.37
N SER A 69 28.51 3.43 10.57
CA SER A 69 27.99 2.47 11.56
C SER A 69 27.89 1.09 10.93
N SER A 70 28.32 0.05 11.65
CA SER A 70 28.20 -1.35 11.24
C SER A 70 27.22 -2.08 12.16
N TYR A 71 26.31 -2.83 11.56
CA TYR A 71 25.31 -3.66 12.23
C TYR A 71 25.59 -5.12 11.92
N HIS A 72 25.49 -5.98 12.93
CA HIS A 72 25.64 -7.42 12.76
C HIS A 72 24.25 -8.03 12.84
N LEU A 73 23.72 -8.46 11.70
CA LEU A 73 22.35 -8.96 11.58
C LEU A 73 22.34 -10.38 11.04
N SER A 74 21.64 -11.27 11.72
CA SER A 74 21.30 -12.58 11.20
C SER A 74 20.35 -12.46 10.00
N GLU A 75 20.16 -13.57 9.28
CA GLU A 75 19.19 -13.61 8.19
C GLU A 75 17.75 -13.35 8.69
N SER A 76 17.38 -13.89 9.86
CA SER A 76 16.06 -13.67 10.47
C SER A 76 15.86 -12.22 10.93
N GLU A 77 16.90 -11.57 11.46
CA GLU A 77 16.88 -10.14 11.80
C GLU A 77 16.68 -9.28 10.54
N ILE A 78 17.37 -9.61 9.43
CA ILE A 78 17.22 -8.93 8.13
C ILE A 78 15.79 -9.11 7.59
N ARG A 79 15.25 -10.33 7.61
CA ARG A 79 13.86 -10.60 7.19
C ARG A 79 12.87 -9.79 8.02
N THR A 80 13.07 -9.73 9.33
CA THR A 80 12.22 -8.98 10.26
C THR A 80 12.18 -7.48 9.96
N ILE A 81 13.33 -6.85 9.73
CA ILE A 81 13.35 -5.42 9.41
C ILE A 81 12.70 -5.14 8.05
N ILE A 82 12.87 -6.03 7.07
CA ILE A 82 12.19 -5.93 5.76
C ILE A 82 10.67 -6.01 5.95
N GLU A 83 10.20 -6.96 6.76
CA GLU A 83 8.78 -7.18 7.02
C GLU A 83 8.13 -6.01 7.77
N LEU A 84 8.76 -5.50 8.83
CA LEU A 84 8.33 -4.26 9.50
C LEU A 84 8.32 -3.06 8.55
N GLY A 85 9.27 -3.01 7.62
CA GLY A 85 9.34 -2.01 6.56
C GLY A 85 8.20 -2.09 5.55
N ARG A 86 7.53 -3.24 5.42
CA ARG A 86 6.40 -3.46 4.51
C ARG A 86 5.06 -3.04 5.10
N PHE A 87 4.86 -3.23 6.42
CA PHE A 87 3.56 -3.00 7.08
C PHE A 87 3.51 -1.80 8.02
N ARG A 88 4.61 -1.05 8.19
CA ARG A 88 4.78 0.08 9.13
C ARG A 88 4.70 -0.33 10.60
N ILE A 89 3.66 -1.05 11.00
CA ILE A 89 3.40 -1.51 12.36
C ILE A 89 3.01 -2.99 12.30
N ILE A 90 3.62 -3.81 13.16
CA ILE A 90 3.24 -5.21 13.34
C ILE A 90 3.17 -5.49 14.84
N SER A 91 2.20 -6.30 15.28
CA SER A 91 2.17 -6.73 16.68
C SER A 91 3.25 -7.79 16.94
N ARG A 92 3.85 -7.79 18.14
CA ARG A 92 4.85 -8.81 18.50
C ARG A 92 4.29 -10.23 18.38
N HIS A 93 3.03 -10.41 18.80
CA HIS A 93 2.33 -11.68 18.71
C HIS A 93 2.23 -12.17 17.26
N ASP A 94 1.76 -11.33 16.35
CA ASP A 94 1.52 -11.72 14.96
C ASP A 94 2.85 -11.90 14.21
N LEU A 95 3.88 -11.09 14.50
CA LEU A 95 5.21 -11.28 13.95
C LEU A 95 5.79 -12.64 14.37
N ALA A 96 5.69 -13.02 15.65
CA ALA A 96 6.15 -14.32 16.12
C ALA A 96 5.36 -15.47 15.47
N GLN A 97 4.05 -15.30 15.31
CA GLN A 97 3.19 -16.32 14.70
C GLN A 97 3.49 -16.52 13.21
N HIS A 98 3.58 -15.44 12.43
CA HIS A 98 3.64 -15.51 10.97
C HIS A 98 5.05 -15.32 10.42
N GLY A 99 5.83 -14.36 10.93
CA GLY A 99 7.21 -14.11 10.48
C GLY A 99 8.21 -15.14 10.98
N TYR A 100 7.93 -15.80 12.10
CA TYR A 100 8.79 -16.81 12.73
C TYR A 100 8.16 -18.20 12.80
N GLY A 101 7.01 -18.42 12.15
CA GLY A 101 6.33 -19.72 12.15
C GLY A 101 5.93 -20.23 13.55
N GLY A 102 5.68 -19.32 14.49
CA GLY A 102 5.35 -19.63 15.88
C GLY A 102 6.56 -19.79 16.81
N ASN A 103 7.80 -19.70 16.32
CA ASN A 103 9.00 -19.78 17.15
C ASN A 103 9.22 -18.49 17.95
N ARG A 104 8.59 -18.42 19.13
CA ARG A 104 8.63 -17.25 20.01
C ARG A 104 10.01 -16.96 20.58
N GLU A 105 10.79 -18.00 20.91
CA GLU A 105 12.14 -17.81 21.49
C GLU A 105 13.08 -17.11 20.50
N GLN A 106 13.07 -17.56 19.24
CA GLN A 106 13.86 -16.93 18.19
C GLN A 106 13.37 -15.51 17.91
N ALA A 107 12.06 -15.31 17.81
CA ALA A 107 11.46 -13.98 17.61
C ALA A 107 11.88 -13.01 18.72
N ASP A 108 11.83 -13.44 19.98
CA ASP A 108 12.19 -12.61 21.12
C ASP A 108 13.69 -12.27 21.14
N SER A 109 14.55 -13.24 20.84
CA SER A 109 16.00 -13.00 20.76
C SER A 109 16.36 -11.99 19.67
N ASP A 110 15.80 -12.14 18.47
CA ASP A 110 16.06 -11.24 17.35
C ASP A 110 15.46 -9.85 17.60
N LEU A 111 14.27 -9.77 18.19
CA LEU A 111 13.65 -8.49 18.53
C LEU A 111 14.44 -7.71 19.59
N GLU A 112 14.92 -8.36 20.65
CA GLU A 112 15.73 -7.70 21.67
C GLU A 112 17.05 -7.18 21.09
N SER A 113 17.69 -7.94 20.19
CA SER A 113 18.86 -7.48 19.45
C SER A 113 18.57 -6.26 18.55
N LEU A 114 17.48 -6.30 17.76
CA LEU A 114 17.06 -5.21 16.89
C LEU A 114 16.66 -3.93 17.67
N LEU A 115 16.05 -4.09 18.84
CA LEU A 115 15.74 -3.01 19.78
C LEU A 115 17.02 -2.40 20.36
N HIS A 116 17.97 -3.24 20.80
CA HIS A 116 19.27 -2.80 21.33
C HIS A 116 20.09 -2.03 20.27
N GLN A 117 20.08 -2.50 19.03
CA GLN A 117 20.70 -1.83 17.87
C GLN A 117 19.92 -0.60 17.36
N ARG A 118 18.76 -0.29 17.96
CA ARG A 118 17.88 0.83 17.61
C ARG A 118 17.39 0.82 16.16
N LEU A 119 17.29 -0.37 15.56
CA LEU A 119 16.73 -0.55 14.21
C LEU A 119 15.21 -0.67 14.26
N VAL A 120 14.70 -1.21 15.35
CA VAL A 120 13.26 -1.36 15.65
C VAL A 120 12.94 -0.56 16.93
N ARG A 121 11.69 -0.13 17.05
CA ARG A 121 11.13 0.45 18.26
C ARG A 121 9.87 -0.31 18.66
N ARG A 122 9.72 -0.55 19.97
CA ARG A 122 8.49 -1.07 20.57
C ARG A 122 7.64 0.02 21.21
N GLY A 123 6.34 -0.22 21.29
CA GLY A 123 5.37 0.59 22.03
C GLY A 123 4.22 -0.28 22.51
N VAL A 124 3.68 0.03 23.68
CA VAL A 124 2.51 -0.67 24.24
C VAL A 124 1.29 0.23 24.04
N PHE A 125 0.26 -0.34 23.44
CA PHE A 125 -0.99 0.35 23.13
C PHE A 125 -2.15 -0.43 23.72
N GLU A 126 -3.19 0.27 24.18
CA GLU A 126 -4.43 -0.37 24.57
C GLU A 126 -5.09 -0.96 23.33
N GLY A 127 -5.25 -2.28 23.30
CA GLY A 127 -5.85 -3.04 22.22
C GLY A 127 -7.34 -3.28 22.44
N PRO A 128 -7.96 -4.15 21.61
CA PRO A 128 -9.33 -4.59 21.81
C PRO A 128 -9.54 -5.16 23.23
N GLU A 129 -10.73 -4.96 23.79
CA GLU A 129 -11.10 -5.44 25.13
C GLU A 129 -10.19 -4.94 26.27
N ALA A 130 -9.59 -3.75 26.09
CA ALA A 130 -8.63 -3.15 27.03
C ALA A 130 -7.39 -4.02 27.29
N SER A 131 -7.06 -4.94 26.38
CA SER A 131 -5.87 -5.78 26.46
C SER A 131 -4.65 -5.02 25.90
N PRO A 132 -3.54 -4.89 26.64
CA PRO A 132 -2.35 -4.21 26.12
C PRO A 132 -1.72 -5.03 24.98
N ARG A 133 -1.46 -4.37 23.86
CA ARG A 133 -0.75 -4.93 22.70
C ARG A 133 0.63 -4.32 22.57
N GLU A 134 1.64 -5.16 22.44
CA GLU A 134 2.99 -4.73 22.08
C GLU A 134 3.10 -4.62 20.55
N LEU A 135 3.35 -3.41 20.08
CA LEU A 135 3.47 -3.07 18.66
C LEU A 135 4.91 -2.66 18.34
N LEU A 136 5.35 -3.06 17.15
CA LEU A 136 6.71 -2.90 16.64
C LEU A 136 6.69 -2.04 15.37
N THR A 137 7.69 -1.19 15.22
CA THR A 137 7.87 -0.38 14.01
C THR A 137 9.35 -0.14 13.72
N LEU A 138 9.71 0.07 12.46
CA LEU A 138 11.05 0.52 12.10
C LEU A 138 11.35 1.91 12.66
N THR A 139 12.60 2.10 13.04
CA THR A 139 13.16 3.44 13.26
C THR A 139 13.61 4.07 11.95
N LYS A 140 13.89 5.38 11.98
CA LYS A 140 14.59 6.09 10.89
C LYS A 140 15.88 5.41 10.46
N THR A 141 16.62 4.89 11.43
CA THR A 141 17.87 4.18 11.19
C THR A 141 17.61 2.83 10.51
N GLY A 142 16.63 2.06 10.99
CA GLY A 142 16.23 0.79 10.36
C GLY A 142 15.77 0.98 8.90
N ARG A 143 14.91 1.96 8.65
CA ARG A 143 14.46 2.28 7.28
C ARG A 143 15.62 2.64 6.37
N GLU A 144 16.53 3.49 6.84
CA GLU A 144 17.66 3.94 6.03
C GLU A 144 18.65 2.80 5.76
N LEU A 145 18.85 1.90 6.73
CA LEU A 145 19.66 0.70 6.56
C LEU A 145 19.13 -0.16 5.40
N ILE A 146 17.81 -0.39 5.36
CA ILE A 146 17.14 -1.14 4.28
C ILE A 146 17.35 -0.46 2.92
N ARG A 147 17.14 0.86 2.85
CA ARG A 147 17.25 1.63 1.60
C ARG A 147 18.68 1.66 1.06
N THR A 148 19.64 2.00 1.92
CA THR A 148 21.06 2.11 1.54
C THR A 148 21.62 0.79 1.01
N ASN A 149 21.18 -0.34 1.56
CA ASN A 149 21.72 -1.66 1.22
C ASN A 149 20.89 -2.42 0.18
N GLY A 150 19.82 -1.80 -0.36
CA GLY A 150 18.92 -2.40 -1.34
C GLY A 150 18.23 -3.67 -0.82
N LEU A 151 17.95 -3.74 0.48
CA LEU A 151 17.39 -4.94 1.12
C LEU A 151 15.90 -5.12 0.81
N ALA A 152 15.20 -4.03 0.50
CA ALA A 152 13.85 -4.08 -0.05
C ALA A 152 13.88 -3.79 -1.56
N SER A 153 12.87 -4.29 -2.29
CA SER A 153 12.56 -3.80 -3.64
C SER A 153 12.38 -2.28 -3.64
N ARG A 154 12.22 -1.66 -4.81
CA ARG A 154 11.88 -0.22 -4.98
C ARG A 154 10.54 0.20 -4.33
N GLU A 155 9.96 -0.66 -3.51
CA GLU A 155 8.77 -0.44 -2.71
C GLU A 155 8.99 0.59 -1.60
N ALA A 156 7.89 1.18 -1.14
CA ALA A 156 7.93 2.08 -0.02
C ALA A 156 8.32 1.30 1.24
N VAL A 157 9.39 1.74 1.90
CA VAL A 157 9.75 1.27 3.24
C VAL A 157 9.14 2.23 4.26
N TYR A 158 8.21 1.73 5.06
CA TYR A 158 7.46 2.49 6.05
C TYR A 158 8.14 2.47 7.43
N GLU A 159 7.85 3.48 8.26
CA GLU A 159 8.41 3.60 9.61
C GLU A 159 7.48 4.35 10.54
N GLY A 160 7.73 4.20 11.84
CA GLY A 160 7.09 4.98 12.90
C GLY A 160 5.68 4.52 13.27
N PHE A 161 5.30 4.81 14.51
CA PHE A 161 3.92 4.68 14.95
C PHE A 161 3.07 5.80 14.33
N ALA A 162 1.89 5.44 13.84
CA ALA A 162 0.83 6.37 13.54
C ALA A 162 0.26 6.97 14.84
N ARG A 163 -0.88 7.66 14.74
CA ARG A 163 -1.62 8.10 15.94
C ARG A 163 -1.99 6.88 16.79
N PRO A 164 -2.03 6.95 18.13
CA PRO A 164 -2.34 5.80 18.99
C PRO A 164 -3.62 5.06 18.59
N ARG A 165 -4.64 5.80 18.15
CA ARG A 165 -5.93 5.25 17.68
C ARG A 165 -5.84 4.45 16.37
N GLU A 166 -4.81 4.71 15.55
CA GLU A 166 -4.57 4.06 14.25
C GLU A 166 -3.58 2.89 14.38
N ALA A 167 -2.79 2.85 15.47
CA ALA A 167 -1.69 1.88 15.61
C ALA A 167 -2.18 0.41 15.65
N ASN A 168 -3.29 0.14 16.34
CA ASN A 168 -3.89 -1.20 16.35
C ASN A 168 -4.44 -1.58 14.97
N HIS A 169 -5.11 -0.63 14.29
CA HIS A 169 -5.65 -0.84 12.95
C HIS A 169 -4.55 -1.19 11.95
N ASP A 170 -3.47 -0.41 11.95
CA ASP A 170 -2.29 -0.68 11.12
C ASP A 170 -1.66 -2.05 11.42
N ALA A 171 -1.53 -2.41 12.70
CA ALA A 171 -0.98 -3.69 13.10
C ALA A 171 -1.84 -4.86 12.60
N ASP A 172 -3.15 -4.67 12.53
CA ASP A 172 -4.09 -5.69 12.05
C ASP A 172 -4.04 -5.85 10.52
N LEU A 173 -3.49 -4.89 9.77
CA LEU A 173 -3.24 -5.04 8.33
C LEU A 173 -2.24 -6.15 8.02
N TYR A 174 -1.31 -6.44 8.95
CA TYR A 174 -0.41 -7.57 8.79
C TYR A 174 -1.17 -8.90 8.83
N ARG A 175 -2.10 -9.05 9.77
CA ARG A 175 -2.95 -10.24 9.88
C ARG A 175 -3.86 -10.41 8.67
N LEU A 176 -4.46 -9.30 8.23
CA LEU A 176 -5.23 -9.22 6.99
C LEU A 176 -4.42 -9.70 5.79
N TYR A 177 -3.19 -9.20 5.65
CA TYR A 177 -2.29 -9.63 4.59
C TYR A 177 -2.02 -11.13 4.67
N GLN A 178 -1.66 -11.66 5.84
CA GLN A 178 -1.32 -13.08 5.97
C GLN A 178 -2.47 -13.99 5.54
N LYS A 179 -3.71 -13.60 5.86
CA LYS A 179 -4.91 -14.31 5.45
C LYS A 179 -5.15 -14.30 3.94
N GLU A 180 -5.12 -13.12 3.33
CA GLU A 180 -5.33 -13.00 1.88
C GLU A 180 -4.16 -13.58 1.09
N ALA A 181 -2.93 -13.43 1.60
CA ALA A 181 -1.73 -14.01 0.98
C ALA A 181 -1.81 -15.52 0.92
N ALA A 182 -2.20 -16.19 2.02
CA ALA A 182 -2.40 -17.64 2.03
C ALA A 182 -3.42 -18.07 0.97
N ARG A 183 -4.55 -17.36 0.85
CA ARG A 183 -5.54 -17.63 -0.19
C ARG A 183 -4.98 -17.46 -1.60
N ILE A 184 -4.28 -16.36 -1.86
CA ILE A 184 -3.67 -16.09 -3.18
C ILE A 184 -2.65 -17.19 -3.52
N GLU A 185 -1.83 -17.59 -2.56
CA GLU A 185 -0.81 -18.63 -2.73
C GLU A 185 -1.42 -20.02 -2.95
N ASP A 186 -2.50 -20.35 -2.25
CA ASP A 186 -3.29 -21.58 -2.46
C ASP A 186 -3.90 -21.62 -3.88
N GLU A 187 -4.29 -20.46 -4.43
CA GLU A 187 -4.74 -20.28 -5.81
C GLU A 187 -3.56 -20.25 -6.82
N GLY A 188 -2.32 -20.46 -6.36
CA GLY A 188 -1.10 -20.53 -7.18
C GLY A 188 -0.45 -19.17 -7.49
N GLY A 189 -0.93 -18.09 -6.86
CA GLY A 189 -0.38 -16.75 -6.98
C GLY A 189 0.98 -16.58 -6.31
N ARG A 190 1.83 -15.71 -6.87
CA ARG A 190 3.23 -15.51 -6.43
C ARG A 190 3.66 -14.04 -6.55
N ASN A 191 4.85 -13.74 -6.05
CA ASN A 191 5.48 -12.42 -6.09
C ASN A 191 4.59 -11.31 -5.47
N LEU A 192 3.94 -11.60 -4.34
CA LEU A 192 3.02 -10.69 -3.68
C LEU A 192 3.75 -9.43 -3.21
N ARG A 193 3.23 -8.27 -3.62
CA ARG A 193 3.69 -6.93 -3.27
C ARG A 193 2.61 -6.19 -2.50
N VAL A 194 3.00 -5.48 -1.45
CA VAL A 194 2.07 -4.70 -0.61
C VAL A 194 2.18 -3.21 -0.91
N ILE A 195 1.02 -2.56 -1.00
CA ILE A 195 0.90 -1.11 -1.13
C ILE A 195 -0.11 -0.64 -0.07
N LEU A 196 0.37 0.13 0.91
CA LEU A 196 -0.51 0.71 1.93
C LEU A 196 -1.26 1.94 1.41
N GLU A 197 -2.41 2.23 2.01
CA GLU A 197 -3.27 3.38 1.68
C GLU A 197 -2.50 4.69 1.53
N CYS A 198 -1.56 4.95 2.45
CA CYS A 198 -0.78 6.19 2.46
C CYS A 198 0.10 6.35 1.21
N ALA A 199 0.70 5.26 0.72
CA ALA A 199 1.50 5.29 -0.50
C ALA A 199 0.61 5.41 -1.75
N LEU A 200 -0.52 4.73 -1.77
CA LEU A 200 -1.46 4.79 -2.89
C LEU A 200 -2.10 6.19 -2.99
N LYS A 201 -2.52 6.78 -1.87
CA LYS A 201 -2.98 8.18 -1.79
C LYS A 201 -1.94 9.17 -2.30
N GLU A 202 -0.67 8.98 -1.95
CA GLU A 202 0.40 9.87 -2.39
C GLU A 202 0.63 9.79 -3.91
N ASN A 203 0.62 8.58 -4.48
CA ASN A 203 0.73 8.39 -5.92
C ASN A 203 -0.45 9.04 -6.67
N ILE A 204 -1.69 8.81 -6.21
CA ILE A 204 -2.88 9.42 -6.81
C ILE A 204 -2.82 10.94 -6.71
N ARG A 205 -2.43 11.50 -5.55
CA ARG A 205 -2.31 12.96 -5.37
C ARG A 205 -1.28 13.55 -6.33
N ARG A 206 -0.15 12.86 -6.52
CA ARG A 206 0.90 13.29 -7.47
C ARG A 206 0.36 13.32 -8.90
N ASP A 207 -0.39 12.30 -9.31
CA ASP A 207 -0.96 12.24 -10.66
C ASP A 207 -2.06 13.30 -10.87
N ILE A 208 -2.90 13.56 -9.86
CA ILE A 208 -3.88 14.65 -9.88
C ILE A 208 -3.18 16.01 -9.99
N ALA A 209 -2.10 16.22 -9.23
CA ALA A 209 -1.33 17.45 -9.30
C ALA A 209 -0.67 17.66 -10.68
N ARG A 210 -0.29 16.57 -11.35
CA ARG A 210 0.34 16.60 -12.67
C ARG A 210 -0.67 16.80 -13.83
N LEU A 211 -1.82 16.14 -13.77
CA LEU A 211 -2.77 16.06 -14.89
C LEU A 211 -4.02 16.92 -14.70
N GLY A 212 -4.22 17.44 -13.48
CA GLY A 212 -5.36 18.25 -13.10
C GLY A 212 -6.57 17.44 -12.63
N ALA A 213 -7.45 18.10 -11.87
CA ALA A 213 -8.64 17.48 -11.28
C ALA A 213 -9.64 16.97 -12.33
N ALA A 214 -9.65 17.53 -13.54
CA ALA A 214 -10.53 17.08 -14.62
C ALA A 214 -10.25 15.62 -15.04
N ALA A 215 -9.00 15.17 -14.90
CA ALA A 215 -8.55 13.81 -15.23
C ALA A 215 -8.83 12.79 -14.12
N GLN A 216 -9.57 13.14 -13.05
CA GLN A 216 -9.77 12.27 -11.88
C GLN A 216 -10.29 10.86 -12.22
N ARG A 217 -11.20 10.75 -13.20
CA ARG A 217 -11.73 9.43 -13.62
C ARG A 217 -10.69 8.56 -14.32
N GLU A 218 -9.87 9.17 -15.17
CA GLU A 218 -8.79 8.49 -15.88
C GLU A 218 -7.69 8.05 -14.91
N ILE A 219 -7.31 8.93 -13.98
CA ILE A 219 -6.38 8.62 -12.90
C ILE A 219 -6.90 7.46 -12.05
N ALA A 220 -8.18 7.48 -11.67
CA ALA A 220 -8.77 6.36 -10.93
C ALA A 220 -8.63 5.05 -11.71
N ALA A 221 -9.00 5.04 -12.99
CA ALA A 221 -8.91 3.85 -13.85
C ALA A 221 -7.47 3.33 -14.02
N TRP A 222 -6.48 4.22 -14.17
CA TRP A 222 -5.06 3.84 -14.24
C TRP A 222 -4.58 3.15 -12.96
N HIS A 223 -5.03 3.65 -11.81
CA HIS A 223 -4.79 3.01 -10.51
C HIS A 223 -5.70 1.79 -10.27
N GLY A 224 -6.54 1.38 -11.22
CA GLY A 224 -7.50 0.28 -11.05
C GLY A 224 -8.56 0.55 -9.99
N LEU A 225 -8.85 1.82 -9.72
CA LEU A 225 -9.84 2.29 -8.76
C LEU A 225 -11.02 2.93 -9.50
N ARG A 226 -12.10 3.17 -8.75
CA ARG A 226 -13.32 3.82 -9.26
C ARG A 226 -13.54 5.15 -8.56
N VAL A 227 -14.13 6.11 -9.27
CA VAL A 227 -14.65 7.33 -8.64
C VAL A 227 -16.01 6.99 -8.02
N VAL A 228 -16.14 7.22 -6.71
CA VAL A 228 -17.40 7.04 -5.97
C VAL A 228 -17.82 8.40 -5.42
N GLY A 229 -18.97 8.90 -5.89
CA GLY A 229 -19.35 10.29 -5.67
C GLY A 229 -18.37 11.23 -6.38
N ASN A 230 -17.67 12.08 -5.62
CA ASN A 230 -16.67 13.01 -6.15
C ASN A 230 -15.24 12.71 -5.68
N LYS A 231 -14.97 11.49 -5.21
CA LYS A 231 -13.66 11.09 -4.70
C LYS A 231 -13.22 9.74 -5.24
N ILE A 232 -11.90 9.49 -5.22
CA ILE A 232 -11.31 8.17 -5.45
C ILE A 232 -11.12 7.53 -4.06
N PRO A 233 -11.93 6.55 -3.65
CA PRO A 233 -11.69 5.81 -2.42
C PRO A 233 -10.40 4.99 -2.59
N VAL A 234 -9.66 4.82 -1.51
CA VAL A 234 -8.39 4.08 -1.50
C VAL A 234 -8.51 2.96 -0.46
N PRO A 235 -8.13 1.71 -0.76
CA PRO A 235 -8.16 0.63 0.22
C PRO A 235 -7.08 0.83 1.28
N ASP A 236 -7.29 0.25 2.47
CA ASP A 236 -6.27 0.21 3.52
C ASP A 236 -4.98 -0.49 3.04
N LEU A 237 -5.16 -1.58 2.28
CA LEU A 237 -4.09 -2.43 1.78
C LEU A 237 -4.41 -2.92 0.38
N ARG A 238 -3.46 -2.77 -0.55
CA ARG A 238 -3.49 -3.45 -1.85
C ARG A 238 -2.41 -4.51 -1.92
N ILE A 239 -2.76 -5.68 -2.43
CA ILE A 239 -1.81 -6.73 -2.81
C ILE A 239 -1.77 -6.81 -4.34
N GLU A 240 -0.60 -6.60 -4.92
CA GLU A 240 -0.32 -6.88 -6.33
C GLU A 240 0.42 -8.21 -6.42
N TYR A 241 0.06 -9.10 -7.35
CA TYR A 241 0.66 -10.42 -7.47
C TYR A 241 0.62 -10.95 -8.90
N GLU A 242 1.40 -11.99 -9.18
CA GLU A 242 1.31 -12.76 -10.41
C GLU A 242 0.40 -13.97 -10.17
N THR A 243 -0.60 -14.18 -11.03
CA THR A 243 -1.45 -15.38 -10.99
C THR A 243 -0.67 -16.62 -11.40
N GLN A 244 -1.27 -17.81 -11.25
CA GLN A 244 -0.68 -19.07 -11.74
C GLN A 244 -0.33 -19.02 -13.24
N ASN A 245 -1.06 -18.22 -14.03
CA ASN A 245 -0.83 -18.04 -15.46
C ASN A 245 0.24 -16.98 -15.78
N GLY A 246 0.84 -16.36 -14.76
CA GLY A 246 1.82 -15.27 -14.92
C GLY A 246 1.21 -13.91 -15.24
N GLU A 247 -0.12 -13.77 -15.12
CA GLU A 247 -0.80 -12.49 -15.31
C GLU A 247 -0.69 -11.63 -14.06
N LEU A 248 -0.52 -10.32 -14.22
CA LEU A 248 -0.55 -9.40 -13.08
C LEU A 248 -1.99 -9.18 -12.61
N ALA A 249 -2.23 -9.49 -11.35
CA ALA A 249 -3.49 -9.28 -10.66
C ALA A 249 -3.30 -8.36 -9.44
N ARG A 250 -4.42 -7.87 -8.93
CA ARG A 250 -4.46 -7.06 -7.72
C ARG A 250 -5.71 -7.36 -6.91
N VAL A 251 -5.61 -7.23 -5.59
CA VAL A 251 -6.77 -7.21 -4.69
C VAL A 251 -6.68 -6.01 -3.75
N ASP A 252 -7.81 -5.34 -3.58
CA ASP A 252 -7.99 -4.15 -2.75
C ASP A 252 -8.73 -4.52 -1.48
N LEU A 253 -8.05 -4.44 -0.34
CA LEU A 253 -8.51 -4.92 0.96
C LEU A 253 -8.82 -3.75 1.90
N GLU A 254 -9.95 -3.86 2.60
CA GLU A 254 -10.39 -2.88 3.60
C GLU A 254 -10.62 -3.58 4.93
N LEU A 255 -9.98 -3.09 5.99
CA LEU A 255 -10.20 -3.60 7.34
C LEU A 255 -11.32 -2.78 8.01
N VAL A 256 -12.36 -3.46 8.47
CA VAL A 256 -13.49 -2.84 9.14
C VAL A 256 -13.55 -3.34 10.59
N THR A 257 -13.24 -2.43 11.51
CA THR A 257 -13.33 -2.65 12.96
C THR A 257 -14.50 -1.87 13.55
N GLU A 258 -14.99 -2.27 14.73
CA GLU A 258 -16.14 -1.62 15.40
C GLU A 258 -16.04 -0.10 15.51
N HIS A 259 -14.84 0.43 15.76
CA HIS A 259 -14.58 1.86 15.91
C HIS A 259 -14.45 2.61 14.57
N TYR A 260 -14.30 1.89 13.45
CA TYR A 260 -14.04 2.43 12.11
C TYR A 260 -15.22 2.26 11.13
N ALA A 261 -16.27 1.53 11.50
CA ALA A 261 -17.45 1.21 10.67
C ALA A 261 -18.39 2.42 10.33
N GLY A 262 -17.83 3.63 10.22
CA GLY A 262 -18.54 4.88 9.96
C GLY A 262 -19.03 5.08 8.52
N ARG A 263 -19.25 6.36 8.15
CA ARG A 263 -19.79 6.80 6.84
C ARG A 263 -18.99 6.30 5.64
N ASP A 264 -17.73 5.92 5.80
CA ASP A 264 -16.86 5.60 4.66
C ASP A 264 -16.97 4.15 4.18
N THR A 265 -17.40 3.20 5.03
CA THR A 265 -17.53 1.79 4.64
C THR A 265 -18.45 1.58 3.44
N ALA A 266 -19.56 2.33 3.37
CA ALA A 266 -20.47 2.32 2.21
C ALA A 266 -19.78 2.78 0.92
N THR A 267 -18.86 3.74 1.01
CA THR A 267 -18.08 4.21 -0.13
C THR A 267 -17.07 3.16 -0.58
N LYS A 268 -16.38 2.51 0.38
CA LYS A 268 -15.41 1.44 0.14
C LYS A 268 -16.06 0.21 -0.50
N VAL A 269 -17.27 -0.16 -0.04
CA VAL A 269 -18.10 -1.21 -0.69
C VAL A 269 -18.44 -0.83 -2.13
N ARG A 270 -18.91 0.40 -2.38
CA ARG A 270 -19.21 0.87 -3.74
C ARG A 270 -17.97 0.95 -4.63
N ALA A 271 -16.79 1.12 -4.05
CA ALA A 271 -15.52 1.08 -4.76
C ALA A 271 -15.12 -0.35 -5.17
N GLY A 272 -15.71 -1.37 -4.53
CA GLY A 272 -15.46 -2.79 -4.82
C GLY A 272 -14.35 -3.42 -4.00
N PHE A 273 -14.03 -2.88 -2.82
CA PHE A 273 -12.98 -3.44 -1.96
C PHE A 273 -13.47 -4.68 -1.21
N SER A 274 -12.59 -5.66 -1.05
CA SER A 274 -12.84 -6.85 -0.23
C SER A 274 -12.81 -6.46 1.24
N LEU A 275 -13.94 -6.63 1.92
CA LEU A 275 -14.08 -6.26 3.32
C LEU A 275 -13.63 -7.39 4.23
N TYR A 276 -12.76 -7.05 5.17
CA TYR A 276 -12.36 -7.91 6.26
C TYR A 276 -12.75 -7.33 7.61
N THR A 277 -13.07 -8.19 8.56
CA THR A 277 -13.44 -7.76 9.91
C THR A 277 -12.92 -8.75 10.96
N PRO A 278 -12.61 -8.31 12.18
CA PRO A 278 -12.26 -9.23 13.27
C PRO A 278 -13.35 -10.29 13.52
N HIS A 279 -12.95 -11.43 14.08
CA HIS A 279 -13.87 -12.52 14.39
C HIS A 279 -15.02 -12.04 15.30
N GLY A 280 -16.27 -12.40 14.95
CA GLY A 280 -17.46 -12.01 15.71
C GLY A 280 -18.13 -10.69 15.29
N GLU A 281 -17.45 -9.84 14.51
CA GLU A 281 -17.99 -8.53 14.09
C GLU A 281 -18.79 -8.58 12.78
N ALA A 282 -18.60 -9.63 11.96
CA ALA A 282 -19.20 -9.75 10.62
C ALA A 282 -20.73 -9.67 10.61
N GLY A 283 -21.41 -10.29 11.58
CA GLY A 283 -22.88 -10.28 11.65
C GLY A 283 -23.47 -8.90 11.97
N ARG A 284 -22.74 -8.07 12.72
CA ARG A 284 -23.15 -6.68 12.99
C ARG A 284 -22.90 -5.80 11.77
N LEU A 285 -21.73 -5.92 11.14
CA LEU A 285 -21.38 -5.17 9.95
C LEU A 285 -22.35 -5.47 8.80
N ARG A 286 -22.70 -6.74 8.59
CA ARG A 286 -23.70 -7.18 7.61
C ARG A 286 -25.04 -6.47 7.82
N ARG A 287 -25.57 -6.44 9.05
CA ARG A 287 -26.82 -5.73 9.39
C ARG A 287 -26.77 -4.24 9.05
N VAL A 288 -25.66 -3.56 9.34
CA VAL A 288 -25.49 -2.13 9.06
C VAL A 288 -25.45 -1.85 7.56
N LEU A 289 -24.80 -2.71 6.78
CA LEU A 289 -24.69 -2.57 5.32
C LEU A 289 -25.98 -2.98 4.60
N ASP A 290 -26.67 -4.02 5.08
CA ASP A 290 -27.97 -4.45 4.57
C ASP A 290 -29.02 -3.34 4.75
N ALA A 291 -29.01 -2.65 5.89
CA ALA A 291 -29.88 -1.49 6.14
C ALA A 291 -29.62 -0.32 5.15
N ARG A 292 -28.46 -0.32 4.47
CA ARG A 292 -28.10 0.63 3.41
C ARG A 292 -28.26 0.04 2.00
N GLY A 293 -28.89 -1.13 1.88
CA GLY A 293 -29.14 -1.82 0.62
C GLY A 293 -27.89 -2.47 0.00
N MET A 294 -26.85 -2.75 0.79
CA MET A 294 -25.60 -3.32 0.31
C MET A 294 -25.42 -4.75 0.83
N ARG A 295 -25.02 -5.68 -0.04
CA ARG A 295 -24.72 -7.08 0.33
C ARG A 295 -23.29 -7.47 -0.09
N PRO A 296 -22.24 -6.89 0.51
CA PRO A 296 -20.87 -7.25 0.17
C PRO A 296 -20.48 -8.59 0.78
N ASP A 297 -19.54 -9.30 0.18
CA ASP A 297 -18.89 -10.41 0.86
C ASP A 297 -17.98 -9.85 1.96
N ILE A 298 -18.22 -10.30 3.20
CA ILE A 298 -17.45 -9.89 4.39
C ILE A 298 -16.70 -11.13 4.85
N LEU A 299 -15.38 -11.02 4.84
CA LEU A 299 -14.47 -12.07 5.28
C LEU A 299 -14.06 -11.80 6.73
N CYS A 300 -13.95 -12.85 7.53
CA CYS A 300 -13.41 -12.72 8.89
C CYS A 300 -11.88 -12.74 8.82
N LEU A 301 -11.18 -12.15 9.79
CA LEU A 301 -9.78 -12.46 10.09
C LEU A 301 -9.66 -13.82 10.79
#